data_AF-A0A518HTK8-F1
#
_entry.id   AF-A0A518HTK8-F1
#
_cell.length_a   1.000
_cell.length_b   1.000
_cell.length_c   1.000
_cell.angle_alpha   90.00
_cell.angle_beta   90.00
_cell.angle_gamma   90.00
#
_symmetry.space_group_name_H-M   'P 1'
#
loop_
_entity.id
_entity.type
_entity.pdbx_description
1 polymer ?
#
loop_
_entity_poly.entity_id
_entity_poly.type
_entity_poly.pdbx_seq_one_letter_code
_entity_poly.pdbx_strand_id
1 'polypeptide(L)'
;MSGTCVIGLQWGDEAKGKLVDLLASQFDLVVRYQGGANAGHTVVVGDEVYKLHHIPSGILHRGVKNLITPGVVINPETMIGEMEGLAPRGVNCDENLQISERAHLVMPWHMAEDRQINATALRGESIGTTNRGIGPCYRDKVGRTHAIRMTDLVQPGRDERIRTVAEQKLAILRNMGASEEELDSIAADKVIAQATRWGNRLQGMIADTTDTLLDAAEQDKRILFEGAQGALLDIDHGTYPFVTSSNSSGVGVCAGAGVPPRWINTVLGVCKAYSTRVGGGPFVTELEDETGDRIRTLGNEFGTTTGRPRRCGWFDAVAVRYTARLSGVTRLALMMMDVLAHLDELKICVAYELDGERITRFPGHADQLRRCKPIYETIPGWKQPVDDVRREEDFPEGALAYVRRIETLVGIPVGVLSVGPDRAQTIFTKQSDELNLQPIGA
;
A
#
# COMPACT_ATOMS: atom_id res chain seq x y z
N MET A 1 -5.74 16.88 18.27
CA MET A 1 -4.43 16.25 18.07
C MET A 1 -4.45 15.52 16.73
N SER A 2 -3.29 15.48 16.10
CA SER A 2 -3.05 15.39 14.66
C SER A 2 -3.13 14.02 14.01
N GLY A 3 -3.42 14.01 12.71
CA GLY A 3 -3.35 12.85 11.84
C GLY A 3 -1.95 12.24 11.77
N THR A 4 -1.90 10.91 11.91
CA THR A 4 -0.70 10.08 11.70
C THR A 4 -0.85 9.30 10.40
N CYS A 5 0.15 9.35 9.53
CA CYS A 5 0.17 8.56 8.30
C CYS A 5 1.15 7.41 8.40
N VAL A 6 0.78 6.23 7.90
CA VAL A 6 1.68 5.09 7.70
C VAL A 6 1.86 4.87 6.20
N ILE A 7 3.07 5.13 5.69
CA ILE A 7 3.35 5.21 4.25
C ILE A 7 4.54 4.33 3.90
N GLY A 8 4.44 3.57 2.80
CA GLY A 8 5.52 2.72 2.33
C GLY A 8 6.51 3.54 1.52
N LEU A 9 7.80 3.41 1.78
CA LEU A 9 8.83 4.23 1.12
C LEU A 9 9.48 3.56 -0.08
N GLN A 10 9.17 2.30 -0.36
CA GLN A 10 9.76 1.49 -1.43
C GLN A 10 8.70 1.11 -2.46
N TRP A 11 8.75 -0.12 -3.00
CA TRP A 11 7.81 -0.63 -4.01
C TRP A 11 6.65 -1.45 -3.41
N GLY A 12 6.19 -1.06 -2.24
CA GLY A 12 5.14 -1.77 -1.53
C GLY A 12 5.64 -2.96 -0.72
N ASP A 13 4.71 -3.60 -0.03
CA ASP A 13 4.96 -4.77 0.83
C ASP A 13 5.89 -4.54 2.03
N GLU A 14 6.08 -3.30 2.47
CA GLU A 14 6.94 -2.95 3.61
C GLU A 14 6.33 -3.31 4.99
N ALA A 15 5.40 -4.27 5.06
CA ALA A 15 4.69 -4.66 6.28
C ALA A 15 3.91 -3.54 7.01
N LYS A 16 3.43 -2.53 6.26
CA LYS A 16 2.61 -1.43 6.79
C LYS A 16 1.41 -1.88 7.63
N GLY A 17 0.71 -2.92 7.17
CA GLY A 17 -0.48 -3.42 7.86
C GLY A 17 -0.20 -3.87 9.29
N LYS A 18 0.98 -4.45 9.56
CA LYS A 18 1.41 -4.80 10.92
C LYS A 18 1.48 -3.55 11.81
N LEU A 19 2.09 -2.47 11.30
CA LEU A 19 2.23 -1.23 12.04
C LEU A 19 0.89 -0.52 12.23
N VAL A 20 0.04 -0.51 11.21
CA VAL A 20 -1.31 0.09 11.30
C VAL A 20 -2.15 -0.66 12.31
N ASP A 21 -2.15 -1.99 12.27
CA ASP A 21 -2.84 -2.83 13.23
C ASP A 21 -2.32 -2.63 14.67
N LEU A 22 -0.99 -2.54 14.85
CA LEU A 22 -0.37 -2.23 16.14
C LEU A 22 -0.83 -0.86 16.69
N LEU A 23 -1.02 0.12 15.81
CA LEU A 23 -1.36 1.47 16.22
C LEU A 23 -2.87 1.67 16.36
N ALA A 24 -3.69 0.94 15.61
CA ALA A 24 -5.11 1.24 15.38
C ALA A 24 -5.92 1.43 16.66
N SER A 25 -5.68 0.62 17.70
CA SER A 25 -6.39 0.70 18.99
C SER A 25 -6.21 2.04 19.73
N GLN A 26 -5.21 2.83 19.37
CA GLN A 26 -4.90 4.12 19.98
C GLN A 26 -5.58 5.30 19.27
N PHE A 27 -6.25 5.05 18.14
CA PHE A 27 -6.86 6.08 17.29
C PHE A 27 -8.37 5.99 17.31
N ASP A 28 -9.04 7.13 17.13
CA ASP A 28 -10.49 7.19 16.99
C ASP A 28 -10.94 6.72 15.60
N LEU A 29 -10.12 6.99 14.57
CA LEU A 29 -10.38 6.63 13.18
C LEU A 29 -9.18 5.97 12.47
N VAL A 30 -9.45 4.97 11.62
CA VAL A 30 -8.50 4.48 10.60
C VAL A 30 -9.07 4.73 9.21
N VAL A 31 -8.24 5.30 8.32
CA VAL A 31 -8.67 5.86 7.05
C VAL A 31 -7.85 5.28 5.89
N ARG A 32 -8.52 4.59 4.97
CA ARG A 32 -7.95 4.19 3.67
C ARG A 32 -8.26 5.24 2.62
N TYR A 33 -7.21 5.80 2.02
CA TYR A 33 -7.33 6.99 1.18
C TYR A 33 -6.97 6.82 -0.29
N GLN A 34 -6.40 5.68 -0.69
CA GLN A 34 -6.02 5.42 -2.07
C GLN A 34 -5.99 3.92 -2.40
N GLY A 35 -5.93 3.63 -3.70
CA GLY A 35 -5.76 2.29 -4.24
C GLY A 35 -7.09 1.57 -4.29
N GLY A 36 -7.07 0.25 -4.15
CA GLY A 36 -8.27 -0.58 -4.11
C GLY A 36 -7.92 -1.99 -3.65
N ALA A 37 -8.55 -2.99 -4.27
CA ALA A 37 -8.29 -4.40 -3.98
C ALA A 37 -6.84 -4.82 -4.31
N ASN A 38 -6.06 -4.02 -5.03
CA ASN A 38 -4.64 -4.29 -5.28
C ASN A 38 -3.74 -4.05 -4.06
N ALA A 39 -4.27 -3.44 -3.01
CA ALA A 39 -3.64 -3.45 -1.71
C ALA A 39 -3.94 -4.79 -1.03
N GLY A 40 -3.03 -5.30 -0.23
CA GLY A 40 -3.27 -6.46 0.59
C GLY A 40 -2.36 -6.38 1.79
N HIS A 41 -2.92 -6.58 2.98
CA HIS A 41 -2.11 -6.72 4.17
C HIS A 41 -2.63 -7.88 5.01
N THR A 42 -1.67 -8.60 5.61
CA THR A 42 -1.95 -9.68 6.53
C THR A 42 -1.79 -9.14 7.93
N VAL A 43 -2.83 -9.30 8.75
CA VAL A 43 -2.79 -9.02 10.18
C VAL A 43 -2.83 -10.34 10.95
N VAL A 44 -2.00 -10.45 11.98
CA VAL A 44 -1.99 -11.60 12.88
C VAL A 44 -2.46 -11.12 14.26
N VAL A 45 -3.55 -11.70 14.76
CA VAL A 45 -4.12 -11.38 16.08
C VAL A 45 -4.27 -12.67 16.87
N GLY A 46 -3.39 -12.87 17.86
CA GLY A 46 -3.27 -14.18 18.51
C GLY A 46 -2.89 -15.23 17.47
N ASP A 47 -3.66 -16.32 17.41
CA ASP A 47 -3.45 -17.41 16.45
C ASP A 47 -4.18 -17.21 15.11
N GLU A 48 -4.94 -16.13 14.96
CA GLU A 48 -5.78 -15.87 13.78
C GLU A 48 -5.08 -14.97 12.76
N VAL A 49 -5.20 -15.36 11.48
CA VAL A 49 -4.63 -14.62 10.35
C VAL A 49 -5.76 -13.98 9.53
N TYR A 50 -5.74 -12.66 9.43
CA TYR A 50 -6.70 -11.85 8.66
C TYR A 50 -6.03 -11.30 7.40
N LYS A 51 -6.64 -11.53 6.24
CA LYS A 51 -6.18 -10.99 4.95
C LYS A 51 -7.18 -9.93 4.50
N LEU A 52 -6.77 -8.67 4.53
CA LEU A 52 -7.62 -7.53 4.17
C LEU A 52 -7.07 -6.86 2.91
N HIS A 53 -7.95 -6.39 2.01
CA HIS A 53 -7.57 -5.60 0.84
C HIS A 53 -8.26 -4.24 0.81
N HIS A 54 -9.59 -4.22 0.97
CA HIS A 54 -10.36 -2.98 0.98
C HIS A 54 -10.54 -2.41 2.38
N ILE A 55 -10.91 -3.29 3.32
CA ILE A 55 -11.28 -2.88 4.67
C ILE A 55 -10.02 -2.41 5.42
N PRO A 56 -10.05 -1.22 6.07
CA PRO A 56 -8.92 -0.75 6.86
C PRO A 56 -8.57 -1.69 8.03
N SER A 57 -7.30 -1.77 8.43
CA SER A 57 -6.86 -2.72 9.47
C SER A 57 -7.53 -2.47 10.84
N GLY A 58 -7.98 -1.23 11.09
CA GLY A 58 -8.68 -0.85 12.32
C GLY A 58 -10.01 -1.56 12.55
N ILE A 59 -10.54 -2.27 11.55
CA ILE A 59 -11.82 -2.99 11.66
C ILE A 59 -11.82 -4.05 12.77
N LEU A 60 -10.64 -4.57 13.12
CA LEU A 60 -10.46 -5.56 14.18
C LEU A 60 -10.65 -4.96 15.59
N HIS A 61 -10.80 -3.63 15.69
CA HIS A 61 -11.02 -2.92 16.94
C HIS A 61 -12.41 -2.27 16.96
N ARG A 62 -13.33 -2.82 17.75
CA ARG A 62 -14.73 -2.33 17.83
C ARG A 62 -14.87 -0.85 18.18
N GLY A 63 -13.95 -0.30 18.97
CA GLY A 63 -13.94 1.11 19.38
C GLY A 63 -13.42 2.07 18.31
N VAL A 64 -12.97 1.58 17.16
CA VAL A 64 -12.30 2.37 16.12
C VAL A 64 -13.19 2.47 14.90
N LYS A 65 -13.41 3.70 14.42
CA LYS A 65 -14.21 3.96 13.22
C LYS A 65 -13.33 3.84 11.97
N ASN A 66 -13.81 3.14 10.96
CA ASN A 66 -13.06 2.83 9.75
C ASN A 66 -13.67 3.56 8.56
N LEU A 67 -12.87 4.34 7.84
CA LEU A 67 -13.32 5.11 6.67
C LEU A 67 -12.60 4.65 5.40
N ILE A 68 -13.37 4.48 4.32
CA ILE A 68 -12.86 4.35 2.95
C ILE A 68 -13.25 5.61 2.19
N THR A 69 -12.28 6.42 1.78
CA THR A 69 -12.51 7.79 1.28
C THR A 69 -12.60 7.85 -0.26
N PRO A 70 -12.91 9.02 -0.87
CA PRO A 70 -13.11 9.15 -2.33
C PRO A 70 -11.88 8.79 -3.19
N GLY A 71 -10.69 8.77 -2.60
CA GLY A 71 -9.45 8.40 -3.28
C GLY A 71 -9.36 6.91 -3.61
N VAL A 72 -10.15 6.05 -2.96
CA VAL A 72 -10.16 4.59 -3.18
C VAL A 72 -11.09 4.23 -4.36
N VAL A 73 -10.65 3.26 -5.18
CA VAL A 73 -11.49 2.54 -6.15
C VAL A 73 -11.90 1.20 -5.56
N ILE A 74 -13.20 0.94 -5.46
CA ILE A 74 -13.79 -0.16 -4.70
C ILE A 74 -14.25 -1.26 -5.65
N ASN A 75 -13.77 -2.49 -5.45
CA ASN A 75 -14.39 -3.67 -6.03
C ASN A 75 -15.44 -4.20 -5.04
N PRO A 76 -16.75 -4.04 -5.31
CA PRO A 76 -17.79 -4.40 -4.35
C PRO A 76 -17.80 -5.89 -4.02
N GLU A 77 -17.53 -6.75 -5.01
CA GLU A 77 -17.51 -8.20 -4.80
C GLU A 77 -16.40 -8.61 -3.83
N THR A 78 -15.20 -8.06 -4.01
CA THR A 78 -14.06 -8.31 -3.11
C THR A 78 -14.35 -7.80 -1.71
N MET A 79 -14.92 -6.60 -1.60
CA MET A 79 -15.27 -6.00 -0.31
C MET A 79 -16.32 -6.83 0.44
N ILE A 80 -17.40 -7.24 -0.24
CA ILE A 80 -18.46 -8.06 0.36
C ILE A 80 -17.89 -9.41 0.82
N GLY A 81 -17.06 -10.07 -0.01
CA GLY A 81 -16.39 -11.30 0.37
C GLY A 81 -15.46 -11.14 1.59
N GLU A 82 -14.75 -10.01 1.71
CA GLU A 82 -13.97 -9.68 2.91
C GLU A 82 -14.86 -9.56 4.16
N MET A 83 -15.98 -8.85 4.06
CA MET A 83 -16.92 -8.71 5.17
C MET A 83 -17.50 -10.06 5.61
N GLU A 84 -17.89 -10.90 4.65
CA GLU A 84 -18.42 -12.24 4.91
C GLU A 84 -17.36 -13.17 5.52
N GLY A 85 -16.09 -13.02 5.14
CA GLY A 85 -14.98 -13.76 5.74
C GLY A 85 -14.66 -13.32 7.18
N LEU A 86 -14.99 -12.07 7.53
CA LEU A 86 -14.78 -11.50 8.86
C LEU A 86 -15.90 -11.84 9.85
N ALA A 87 -17.15 -11.94 9.38
CA ALA A 87 -18.31 -12.13 10.24
C ALA A 87 -18.26 -13.40 11.14
N PRO A 88 -17.87 -14.60 10.66
CA PRO A 88 -17.73 -15.79 11.50
C PRO A 88 -16.70 -15.65 12.62
N ARG A 89 -15.77 -14.68 12.50
CA ARG A 89 -14.72 -14.38 13.47
C ARG A 89 -15.14 -13.29 14.47
N GLY A 90 -16.41 -12.90 14.46
CA GLY A 90 -16.98 -11.93 15.42
C GLY A 90 -16.68 -10.46 15.10
N VAL A 91 -16.22 -10.17 13.88
CA VAL A 91 -15.98 -8.81 13.38
C VAL A 91 -17.18 -8.37 12.55
N ASN A 92 -17.97 -7.43 13.08
CA ASN A 92 -19.14 -6.87 12.41
C ASN A 92 -18.80 -5.54 11.73
N CYS A 93 -18.57 -5.57 10.41
CA CYS A 93 -18.20 -4.38 9.67
C CYS A 93 -19.31 -3.31 9.62
N ASP A 94 -20.58 -3.71 9.74
CA ASP A 94 -21.71 -2.78 9.67
C ASP A 94 -21.77 -1.79 10.85
N GLU A 95 -21.07 -2.08 11.96
CA GLU A 95 -21.05 -1.23 13.16
C GLU A 95 -20.09 -0.04 13.06
N ASN A 96 -18.96 -0.20 12.36
CA ASN A 96 -17.87 0.77 12.41
C ASN A 96 -17.20 1.06 11.08
N LEU A 97 -17.69 0.54 9.94
CA LEU A 97 -17.20 0.88 8.60
C LEU A 97 -18.10 1.91 7.91
N GLN A 98 -17.49 2.94 7.32
CA GLN A 98 -18.14 3.86 6.41
C GLN A 98 -17.39 3.94 5.08
N ILE A 99 -18.16 3.99 4.00
CA ILE A 99 -17.68 4.02 2.62
C ILE A 99 -18.13 5.32 1.99
N SER A 100 -17.18 6.04 1.40
CA SER A 100 -17.48 7.31 0.75
C SER A 100 -18.47 7.13 -0.38
N GLU A 101 -19.54 7.93 -0.37
CA GLU A 101 -20.46 8.07 -1.50
C GLU A 101 -19.75 8.49 -2.80
N ARG A 102 -18.58 9.13 -2.68
CA ARG A 102 -17.76 9.64 -3.79
C ARG A 102 -16.68 8.66 -4.27
N ALA A 103 -16.49 7.53 -3.59
CA ALA A 103 -15.57 6.48 -4.04
C ALA A 103 -16.06 5.88 -5.37
N HIS A 104 -15.12 5.47 -6.22
CA HIS A 104 -15.42 4.95 -7.55
C HIS A 104 -15.50 3.43 -7.54
N LEU A 105 -16.31 2.85 -8.42
CA LEU A 105 -16.51 1.41 -8.51
C LEU A 105 -15.61 0.78 -9.58
N VAL A 106 -14.90 -0.26 -9.18
CA VAL A 106 -14.29 -1.22 -10.08
C VAL A 106 -15.39 -2.14 -10.60
N MET A 107 -15.93 -1.78 -11.75
CA MET A 107 -16.92 -2.56 -12.50
C MET A 107 -16.27 -3.74 -13.26
N PRO A 108 -17.02 -4.79 -13.63
CA PRO A 108 -16.49 -5.99 -14.28
C PRO A 108 -15.71 -5.70 -15.58
N TRP A 109 -16.15 -4.72 -16.36
CA TRP A 109 -15.45 -4.28 -17.58
C TRP A 109 -14.06 -3.71 -17.30
N HIS A 110 -13.81 -3.11 -16.13
CA HIS A 110 -12.47 -2.65 -15.77
C HIS A 110 -11.49 -3.82 -15.61
N MET A 111 -11.95 -4.94 -15.05
CA MET A 111 -11.11 -6.13 -14.92
C MET A 111 -10.81 -6.76 -16.28
N ALA A 112 -11.82 -6.83 -17.16
CA ALA A 112 -11.62 -7.28 -18.54
C ALA A 112 -10.61 -6.38 -19.27
N GLU A 113 -10.77 -5.06 -19.15
CA GLU A 113 -9.87 -4.10 -19.78
C GLU A 113 -8.44 -4.19 -19.24
N ASP A 114 -8.27 -4.35 -17.92
CA ASP A 114 -6.95 -4.52 -17.28
C ASP A 114 -6.24 -5.77 -17.81
N ARG A 115 -6.96 -6.90 -17.97
CA ARG A 115 -6.40 -8.12 -18.58
C ARG A 115 -5.90 -7.88 -20.01
N GLN A 116 -6.71 -7.22 -20.84
CA GLN A 116 -6.35 -6.93 -22.23
C GLN A 116 -5.14 -5.98 -22.32
N ILE A 117 -5.09 -4.96 -21.47
CA ILE A 117 -3.94 -4.03 -21.40
C ILE A 117 -2.68 -4.75 -20.92
N ASN A 118 -2.78 -5.57 -19.87
CA ASN A 118 -1.64 -6.27 -19.27
C ASN A 118 -1.07 -7.38 -20.18
N ALA A 119 -1.86 -7.89 -21.13
CA ALA A 119 -1.40 -8.78 -22.19
C ALA A 119 -0.53 -8.06 -23.24
N THR A 120 -0.58 -6.73 -23.30
CA THR A 120 0.27 -5.93 -24.19
C THR A 120 1.59 -5.58 -23.52
N ALA A 121 2.72 -5.91 -24.15
CA ALA A 121 4.03 -5.54 -23.65
C ALA A 121 4.32 -4.04 -23.85
N LEU A 122 4.68 -3.33 -22.78
CA LEU A 122 5.17 -1.97 -22.82
C LEU A 122 6.70 -2.00 -22.86
N ARG A 123 7.29 -1.65 -24.00
CA ARG A 123 8.76 -1.66 -24.20
C ARG A 123 9.39 -3.03 -23.89
N GLY A 124 8.70 -4.11 -24.25
CA GLY A 124 9.15 -5.49 -24.05
C GLY A 124 8.90 -6.08 -22.67
N GLU A 125 8.28 -5.34 -21.74
CA GLU A 125 7.92 -5.82 -20.40
C GLU A 125 6.46 -5.46 -20.09
N SER A 126 5.72 -6.32 -19.38
CA SER A 126 4.42 -5.92 -18.85
C SER A 126 4.60 -5.05 -17.61
N ILE A 127 3.65 -4.15 -17.33
CA ILE A 127 3.61 -3.46 -16.03
C ILE A 127 3.54 -4.49 -14.89
N GLY A 128 2.84 -5.61 -15.14
CA GLY A 128 2.56 -6.62 -14.13
C GLY A 128 1.44 -6.16 -13.20
N THR A 129 0.33 -5.69 -13.78
CA THR A 129 -0.83 -5.24 -12.99
C THR A 129 -1.41 -6.41 -12.20
N THR A 130 -2.21 -6.09 -11.18
CA THR A 130 -2.88 -7.11 -10.37
C THR A 130 -4.09 -7.74 -11.07
N ASN A 131 -4.43 -7.31 -12.29
CA ASN A 131 -5.65 -7.68 -13.02
C ASN A 131 -6.94 -7.44 -12.24
N ARG A 132 -6.92 -6.51 -11.28
CA ARG A 132 -8.06 -6.14 -10.42
C ARG A 132 -8.80 -4.90 -10.93
N GLY A 133 -8.53 -4.41 -12.15
CA GLY A 133 -9.27 -3.31 -12.76
C GLY A 133 -8.95 -1.92 -12.21
N ILE A 134 -7.85 -1.78 -11.47
CA ILE A 134 -7.50 -0.53 -10.77
C ILE A 134 -7.18 0.58 -11.76
N GLY A 135 -6.27 0.33 -12.71
CA GLY A 135 -5.87 1.32 -13.71
C GLY A 135 -7.03 1.80 -14.57
N PRO A 136 -7.81 0.89 -15.20
CA PRO A 136 -8.99 1.28 -15.96
C PRO A 136 -10.02 2.08 -15.15
N CYS A 137 -10.26 1.73 -13.89
CA CYS A 137 -11.18 2.47 -13.03
C CYS A 137 -10.67 3.90 -12.73
N TYR A 138 -9.38 4.07 -12.40
CA TYR A 138 -8.80 5.40 -12.22
C TYR A 138 -8.81 6.23 -13.51
N ARG A 139 -8.59 5.60 -14.67
CA ARG A 139 -8.69 6.27 -15.96
C ARG A 139 -10.12 6.75 -16.23
N ASP A 140 -11.13 5.95 -15.89
CA ASP A 140 -12.53 6.36 -16.01
C ASP A 140 -12.90 7.46 -15.00
N LYS A 141 -12.34 7.44 -13.78
CA LYS A 141 -12.46 8.53 -12.79
C LYS A 141 -11.97 9.86 -13.35
N VAL A 142 -10.76 9.90 -13.89
CA VAL A 142 -10.19 11.13 -14.49
C VAL A 142 -10.88 11.48 -15.82
N GLY A 143 -11.35 10.46 -16.55
CA GLY A 143 -12.11 10.61 -17.79
C GLY A 143 -13.52 11.15 -17.59
N ARG A 144 -14.11 10.99 -16.39
CA ARG A 144 -15.42 11.49 -15.93
C ARG A 144 -16.65 10.88 -16.62
N THR A 145 -16.51 10.37 -17.83
CA THR A 145 -17.63 9.86 -18.64
C THR A 145 -18.15 8.51 -18.15
N HIS A 146 -17.26 7.53 -17.98
CA HIS A 146 -17.63 6.13 -17.71
C HIS A 146 -17.56 5.74 -16.22
N ALA A 147 -17.10 6.65 -15.37
CA ALA A 147 -16.96 6.39 -13.94
C ALA A 147 -18.32 6.18 -13.26
N ILE A 148 -18.47 5.05 -12.56
CA ILE A 148 -19.58 4.80 -11.64
C ILE A 148 -19.06 5.00 -10.21
N ARG A 149 -19.83 5.69 -9.36
CA ARG A 149 -19.49 5.92 -7.95
C ARG A 149 -20.39 5.14 -7.00
N MET A 150 -19.99 5.01 -5.74
CA MET A 150 -20.77 4.34 -4.69
C MET A 150 -22.20 4.92 -4.58
N THR A 151 -22.35 6.25 -4.63
CA THR A 151 -23.67 6.90 -4.60
C THR A 151 -24.58 6.43 -5.74
N ASP A 152 -24.05 6.12 -6.92
CA ASP A 152 -24.85 5.69 -8.07
C ASP A 152 -25.59 4.36 -7.79
N LEU A 153 -25.11 3.53 -6.86
CA LEU A 153 -25.75 2.25 -6.49
C LEU A 153 -27.11 2.39 -5.82
N VAL A 154 -27.39 3.55 -5.23
CA VAL A 154 -28.61 3.83 -4.47
C VAL A 154 -29.49 4.88 -5.14
N GLN A 155 -29.12 5.34 -6.34
CA GLN A 155 -29.93 6.30 -7.10
C GLN A 155 -31.01 5.61 -7.95
N PRO A 156 -32.19 6.23 -8.14
CA PRO A 156 -33.24 5.70 -9.01
C PRO A 156 -32.79 5.44 -10.46
N GLY A 157 -31.88 6.27 -10.99
CA GLY A 157 -31.35 6.15 -12.35
C GLY A 157 -30.17 5.18 -12.52
N ARG A 158 -29.84 4.37 -11.50
CA ARG A 158 -28.68 3.46 -11.51
C ARG A 158 -28.63 2.57 -12.74
N ASP A 159 -29.73 1.89 -13.04
CA ASP A 159 -29.74 0.83 -14.06
C ASP A 159 -29.58 1.41 -15.46
N GLU A 160 -30.19 2.56 -15.73
CA GLU A 160 -29.98 3.31 -16.99
C GLU A 160 -28.53 3.75 -17.13
N ARG A 161 -27.96 4.36 -16.08
CA ARG A 161 -26.56 4.81 -16.07
C ARG A 161 -25.58 3.65 -16.32
N ILE A 162 -25.77 2.52 -15.63
CA ILE A 162 -24.93 1.32 -15.81
C ILE A 162 -25.09 0.75 -17.22
N ARG A 163 -26.33 0.67 -17.74
CA ARG A 163 -26.59 0.16 -19.09
C ARG A 163 -25.82 0.95 -20.14
N THR A 164 -25.96 2.28 -20.14
CA THR A 164 -25.29 3.15 -21.10
C THR A 164 -23.77 2.97 -21.08
N VAL A 165 -23.16 2.92 -19.88
CA VAL A 165 -21.70 2.74 -19.76
C VAL A 165 -21.28 1.32 -20.19
N ALA A 166 -22.03 0.29 -19.81
CA ALA A 166 -21.74 -1.10 -20.18
C ALA A 166 -21.75 -1.28 -21.70
N GLU A 167 -22.75 -0.75 -22.40
CA GLU A 167 -22.86 -0.82 -23.86
C GLU A 167 -21.67 -0.15 -24.58
N GLN A 168 -21.24 1.02 -24.08
CA GLN A 168 -20.05 1.70 -24.61
C GLN A 168 -18.76 0.90 -24.34
N LYS A 169 -18.61 0.36 -23.12
CA LYS A 169 -17.45 -0.45 -22.73
C LYS A 169 -17.38 -1.77 -23.49
N LEU A 170 -18.50 -2.41 -23.76
CA LEU A 170 -18.59 -3.59 -24.62
C LEU A 170 -18.07 -3.32 -26.03
N ALA A 171 -18.43 -2.18 -26.62
CA ALA A 171 -17.92 -1.80 -27.94
C ALA A 171 -16.40 -1.57 -27.93
N ILE A 172 -15.87 -0.92 -26.89
CA ILE A 172 -14.43 -0.74 -26.70
C ILE A 172 -13.71 -2.09 -26.56
N LEU A 173 -14.18 -2.95 -25.67
CA LEU A 173 -13.55 -4.25 -25.40
C LEU A 173 -13.59 -5.19 -26.60
N ARG A 174 -14.67 -5.17 -27.38
CA ARG A 174 -14.75 -5.91 -28.65
C ARG A 174 -13.65 -5.47 -29.61
N ASN A 175 -13.39 -4.16 -29.73
CA ASN A 175 -12.32 -3.63 -30.57
C ASN A 175 -10.91 -3.91 -30.01
N MET A 176 -10.79 -4.16 -28.70
CA MET A 176 -9.55 -4.61 -28.07
C MET A 176 -9.29 -6.12 -28.23
N GLY A 177 -10.25 -6.87 -28.79
CA GLY A 177 -10.13 -8.32 -29.00
C GLY A 177 -10.60 -9.19 -27.83
N ALA A 178 -11.42 -8.66 -26.92
CA ALA A 178 -12.05 -9.48 -25.87
C ALA A 178 -12.92 -10.61 -26.48
N SER A 179 -12.93 -11.77 -25.83
CA SER A 179 -13.72 -12.92 -26.31
C SER A 179 -15.23 -12.68 -26.13
N GLU A 180 -16.06 -13.39 -26.91
CA GLU A 180 -17.52 -13.34 -26.73
C GLU A 180 -17.96 -13.78 -25.33
N GLU A 181 -17.22 -14.70 -24.68
CA GLU A 181 -17.46 -15.10 -23.29
C GLU A 181 -17.18 -13.93 -22.31
N GLU A 182 -16.08 -13.21 -22.49
CA GLU A 182 -15.77 -12.02 -21.67
C GLU A 182 -16.82 -10.92 -21.89
N LEU A 183 -17.23 -10.68 -23.14
CA LEU A 183 -18.28 -9.69 -23.46
C LEU A 183 -19.63 -10.09 -22.86
N ASP A 184 -20.02 -11.36 -22.95
CA ASP A 184 -21.25 -11.87 -22.33
C ASP A 184 -21.22 -11.74 -20.80
N SER A 185 -20.05 -11.93 -20.17
CA SER A 185 -19.90 -11.79 -18.71
C SER A 185 -20.16 -10.36 -18.19
N ILE A 186 -19.97 -9.35 -19.05
CA ILE A 186 -20.14 -7.93 -18.73
C ILE A 186 -21.36 -7.30 -19.43
N ALA A 187 -22.24 -8.13 -20.00
CA ALA A 187 -23.50 -7.68 -20.57
C ALA A 187 -24.32 -6.83 -19.58
N ALA A 188 -24.97 -5.79 -20.08
CA ALA A 188 -25.60 -4.74 -19.27
C ALA A 188 -26.51 -5.31 -18.16
N ASP A 189 -27.41 -6.24 -18.50
CA ASP A 189 -28.35 -6.81 -17.54
C ASP A 189 -27.67 -7.62 -16.43
N LYS A 190 -26.56 -8.32 -16.74
CA LYS A 190 -25.78 -9.04 -15.72
C LYS A 190 -25.07 -8.09 -14.77
N VAL A 191 -24.53 -6.99 -15.29
CA VAL A 191 -23.86 -5.98 -14.45
C VAL A 191 -24.88 -5.23 -13.59
N ILE A 192 -26.07 -4.93 -14.12
CA ILE A 192 -27.19 -4.34 -13.36
C ILE A 192 -27.63 -5.27 -12.22
N ALA A 193 -27.77 -6.57 -12.48
CA ALA A 193 -28.11 -7.54 -11.45
C ALA A 193 -27.05 -7.59 -10.32
N GLN A 194 -25.76 -7.56 -10.68
CA GLN A 194 -24.67 -7.44 -9.71
C GLN A 194 -24.74 -6.13 -8.91
N ALA A 195 -24.92 -4.99 -9.59
CA ALA A 195 -25.04 -3.68 -8.95
C ALA A 195 -26.22 -3.59 -7.99
N THR A 196 -27.34 -4.26 -8.30
CA THR A 196 -28.49 -4.37 -7.40
C THR A 196 -28.12 -5.10 -6.12
N ARG A 197 -27.42 -6.24 -6.21
CA ARG A 197 -26.92 -6.98 -5.04
C ARG A 197 -25.96 -6.13 -4.22
N TRP A 198 -25.01 -5.46 -4.87
CA TRP A 198 -24.04 -4.61 -4.20
C TRP A 198 -24.71 -3.45 -3.46
N GLY A 199 -25.65 -2.75 -4.11
CA GLY A 199 -26.42 -1.67 -3.50
C GLY A 199 -27.19 -2.15 -2.27
N ASN A 200 -27.90 -3.28 -2.38
CA ASN A 200 -28.66 -3.84 -1.25
C ASN A 200 -27.77 -4.14 -0.03
N ARG A 201 -26.56 -4.67 -0.26
CA ARG A 201 -25.61 -5.03 0.81
C ARG A 201 -24.88 -3.83 1.40
N LEU A 202 -24.47 -2.87 0.57
CA LEU A 202 -23.54 -1.81 0.96
C LEU A 202 -24.24 -0.50 1.36
N GLN A 203 -25.52 -0.30 1.01
CA GLN A 203 -26.24 0.96 1.23
C GLN A 203 -26.14 1.51 2.66
N GLY A 204 -26.15 0.65 3.68
CA GLY A 204 -26.10 1.07 5.08
C GLY A 204 -24.75 1.68 5.51
N MET A 205 -23.68 1.46 4.74
CA MET A 205 -22.36 1.99 5.02
C MET A 205 -21.98 3.17 4.11
N ILE A 206 -22.78 3.49 3.09
CA ILE A 206 -22.50 4.63 2.20
C ILE A 206 -22.74 5.92 2.98
N ALA A 207 -21.71 6.78 3.09
CA ALA A 207 -21.76 8.01 3.86
C ALA A 207 -20.90 9.13 3.26
N ASP A 208 -21.12 10.36 3.72
CA ASP A 208 -20.16 11.45 3.51
C ASP A 208 -18.97 11.30 4.47
N THR A 209 -17.97 10.57 4.01
CA THR A 209 -16.71 10.38 4.74
C THR A 209 -15.86 11.65 4.78
N THR A 210 -16.07 12.61 3.87
CA THR A 210 -15.28 13.85 3.86
C THR A 210 -15.69 14.72 5.03
N ASP A 211 -16.98 14.98 5.20
CA ASP A 211 -17.48 15.76 6.34
C ASP A 211 -17.17 15.04 7.66
N THR A 212 -17.39 13.72 7.72
CA THR A 212 -17.02 12.91 8.89
C THR A 212 -15.55 13.10 9.29
N LEU A 213 -14.65 13.13 8.30
CA LEU A 213 -13.21 13.25 8.54
C LEU A 213 -12.81 14.68 8.93
N LEU A 214 -13.44 15.69 8.31
CA LEU A 214 -13.21 17.10 8.66
C LEU A 214 -13.71 17.41 10.07
N ASP A 215 -14.91 16.98 10.42
CA ASP A 215 -15.47 17.10 11.77
C ASP A 215 -14.56 16.44 12.81
N ALA A 216 -14.07 15.23 12.53
CA ALA A 216 -13.15 14.54 13.41
C ALA A 216 -11.84 15.32 13.59
N ALA A 217 -11.28 15.85 12.51
CA ALA A 217 -10.05 16.65 12.56
C ALA A 217 -10.25 17.94 13.37
N GLU A 218 -11.36 18.66 13.16
CA GLU A 218 -11.71 19.90 13.88
C GLU A 218 -12.00 19.66 15.37
N GLN A 219 -12.49 18.48 15.72
CA GLN A 219 -12.69 18.02 17.09
C GLN A 219 -11.42 17.40 17.69
N ASP A 220 -10.26 17.56 17.04
CA ASP A 220 -8.98 17.11 17.55
C ASP A 220 -8.87 15.59 17.78
N LYS A 221 -9.71 14.80 17.09
CA LYS A 221 -9.70 13.33 17.15
C LYS A 221 -8.42 12.75 16.56
N ARG A 222 -7.97 11.61 17.10
CA ARG A 222 -6.80 10.89 16.60
C ARG A 222 -7.18 10.12 15.34
N ILE A 223 -6.55 10.48 14.21
CA ILE A 223 -6.81 9.87 12.91
C ILE A 223 -5.55 9.15 12.40
N LEU A 224 -5.68 7.88 12.02
CA LEU A 224 -4.64 7.07 11.41
C LEU A 224 -4.92 6.87 9.92
N PHE A 225 -4.04 7.37 9.06
CA PHE A 225 -4.11 7.18 7.61
C PHE A 225 -3.30 5.95 7.19
N GLU A 226 -4.00 4.95 6.68
CA GLU A 226 -3.43 3.69 6.19
C GLU A 226 -3.05 3.82 4.71
N GLY A 227 -1.75 3.91 4.43
CA GLY A 227 -1.23 3.90 3.08
C GLY A 227 -1.20 2.49 2.46
N ALA A 228 -1.60 2.39 1.20
CA ALA A 228 -1.41 1.20 0.38
C ALA A 228 -0.20 1.32 -0.57
N GLN A 229 0.27 0.20 -1.13
CA GLN A 229 1.45 0.16 -2.02
C GLN A 229 2.68 0.84 -1.37
N GLY A 230 3.53 1.50 -2.14
CA GLY A 230 4.67 2.28 -1.64
C GLY A 230 4.94 3.48 -2.55
N ALA A 231 5.69 4.46 -2.07
CA ALA A 231 5.90 5.75 -2.73
C ALA A 231 6.65 5.63 -4.07
N LEU A 232 7.44 4.57 -4.30
CA LEU A 232 8.07 4.33 -5.60
C LEU A 232 7.11 3.72 -6.64
N LEU A 233 5.89 3.38 -6.22
CA LEU A 233 4.78 3.00 -7.09
C LEU A 233 3.76 4.14 -7.29
N ASP A 234 4.07 5.35 -6.83
CA ASP A 234 3.21 6.52 -7.03
C ASP A 234 3.11 6.87 -8.51
N ILE A 235 1.90 7.20 -8.99
CA ILE A 235 1.66 7.48 -10.41
C ILE A 235 2.48 8.65 -10.96
N ASP A 236 2.75 9.67 -10.15
CA ASP A 236 3.49 10.87 -10.55
C ASP A 236 4.96 10.80 -10.14
N HIS A 237 5.22 10.21 -8.97
CA HIS A 237 6.52 10.32 -8.30
C HIS A 237 7.31 9.01 -8.22
N GLY A 238 6.71 7.90 -8.69
CA GLY A 238 7.33 6.59 -8.73
C GLY A 238 8.10 6.29 -10.01
N THR A 239 8.39 5.01 -10.23
CA THR A 239 9.15 4.54 -11.41
C THR A 239 8.27 4.39 -12.66
N TYR A 240 7.61 5.46 -13.10
CA TYR A 240 6.68 5.43 -14.24
C TYR A 240 7.33 4.85 -15.52
N PRO A 241 6.64 3.97 -16.30
CA PRO A 241 5.23 3.58 -16.17
C PRO A 241 4.97 2.38 -15.23
N PHE A 242 5.99 1.87 -14.55
CA PHE A 242 5.89 0.68 -13.70
C PHE A 242 5.45 1.07 -12.28
N VAL A 243 4.23 1.59 -12.19
CA VAL A 243 3.63 2.21 -10.99
C VAL A 243 2.15 1.79 -10.89
N THR A 244 1.51 2.11 -9.76
CA THR A 244 0.06 2.03 -9.66
C THR A 244 -0.59 3.32 -10.20
N SER A 245 -1.91 3.35 -10.32
CA SER A 245 -2.66 4.48 -10.91
C SER A 245 -3.18 5.47 -9.87
N SER A 246 -2.58 5.47 -8.69
CA SER A 246 -2.92 6.32 -7.55
C SER A 246 -1.67 6.94 -6.94
N ASN A 247 -1.86 8.00 -6.13
CA ASN A 247 -0.78 8.62 -5.37
C ASN A 247 -0.55 7.87 -4.05
N SER A 248 0.41 6.93 -4.05
CA SER A 248 0.77 6.10 -2.91
C SER A 248 1.83 6.73 -1.97
N SER A 249 2.34 7.92 -2.31
CA SER A 249 3.24 8.69 -1.46
C SER A 249 2.50 9.60 -0.45
N GLY A 250 3.23 10.33 0.40
CA GLY A 250 2.65 11.25 1.38
C GLY A 250 1.86 12.41 0.79
N VAL A 251 2.17 12.85 -0.43
CA VAL A 251 1.40 13.91 -1.10
C VAL A 251 -0.02 13.45 -1.49
N GLY A 252 -0.24 12.14 -1.58
CA GLY A 252 -1.55 11.56 -1.90
C GLY A 252 -2.56 11.55 -0.76
N VAL A 253 -2.13 11.71 0.50
CA VAL A 253 -3.00 11.58 1.68
C VAL A 253 -4.12 12.62 1.63
N CYS A 254 -3.75 13.90 1.49
CA CYS A 254 -4.72 15.00 1.55
C CYS A 254 -5.75 14.91 0.41
N ALA A 255 -5.27 14.70 -0.82
CA ALA A 255 -6.13 14.61 -2.01
C ALA A 255 -7.04 13.38 -1.99
N GLY A 256 -6.55 12.23 -1.50
CA GLY A 256 -7.32 11.00 -1.42
C GLY A 256 -8.34 10.99 -0.27
N ALA A 257 -7.96 11.50 0.89
CA ALA A 257 -8.79 11.50 2.08
C ALA A 257 -9.81 12.65 2.13
N GLY A 258 -9.46 13.81 1.56
CA GLY A 258 -10.26 15.03 1.69
C GLY A 258 -9.95 15.79 2.99
N VAL A 259 -8.70 15.75 3.46
CA VAL A 259 -8.24 16.47 4.66
C VAL A 259 -7.13 17.47 4.29
N PRO A 260 -7.16 18.71 4.81
CA PRO A 260 -6.08 19.68 4.58
C PRO A 260 -4.74 19.25 5.21
N PRO A 261 -3.59 19.65 4.62
CA PRO A 261 -2.26 19.23 5.09
C PRO A 261 -1.92 19.71 6.50
N ARG A 262 -2.56 20.77 7.01
CA ARG A 262 -2.35 21.27 8.37
C ARG A 262 -2.67 20.26 9.48
N TRP A 263 -3.44 19.22 9.16
CA TRP A 263 -3.86 18.17 10.08
C TRP A 263 -3.00 16.90 9.98
N ILE A 264 -1.99 16.88 9.10
CA ILE A 264 -1.03 15.78 8.99
C ILE A 264 0.26 16.23 9.68
N ASN A 265 0.55 15.66 10.85
CA ASN A 265 1.68 16.11 11.67
C ASN A 265 2.69 15.00 11.94
N THR A 266 2.29 13.75 11.79
CA THR A 266 3.17 12.59 11.94
C THR A 266 3.10 11.73 10.71
N VAL A 267 4.25 11.38 10.15
CA VAL A 267 4.34 10.46 9.02
C VAL A 267 5.38 9.40 9.35
N LEU A 268 4.90 8.18 9.59
CA LEU A 268 5.71 6.98 9.72
C LEU A 268 6.01 6.44 8.33
N GLY A 269 7.27 6.61 7.91
CA GLY A 269 7.78 6.09 6.66
C GLY A 269 8.28 4.66 6.86
N VAL A 270 7.52 3.69 6.37
CA VAL A 270 7.82 2.27 6.52
C VAL A 270 8.74 1.82 5.37
N CYS A 271 9.86 1.21 5.72
CA CYS A 271 10.77 0.56 4.79
C CYS A 271 11.25 -0.76 5.38
N LYS A 272 11.52 -1.75 4.54
CA LYS A 272 12.26 -2.94 4.95
C LYS A 272 13.74 -2.62 5.10
N ALA A 273 14.45 -3.41 5.89
CA ALA A 273 15.91 -3.39 5.99
C ALA A 273 16.61 -3.78 4.66
N TYR A 274 15.86 -4.28 3.68
CA TYR A 274 16.29 -4.54 2.32
C TYR A 274 15.21 -4.04 1.35
N SER A 275 15.38 -4.22 0.05
CA SER A 275 14.40 -3.78 -0.95
C SER A 275 13.71 -4.97 -1.59
N THR A 276 12.42 -4.84 -1.85
CA THR A 276 11.64 -5.81 -2.61
C THR A 276 10.80 -5.13 -3.66
N ARG A 277 10.58 -5.79 -4.79
CA ARG A 277 9.70 -5.30 -5.86
C ARG A 277 8.83 -6.43 -6.40
N VAL A 278 7.54 -6.12 -6.56
CA VAL A 278 6.56 -6.95 -7.28
C VAL A 278 6.36 -6.37 -8.67
N GLY A 279 6.26 -7.23 -9.68
CA GLY A 279 6.02 -6.83 -11.06
C GLY A 279 7.27 -6.32 -11.77
N GLY A 280 7.05 -5.71 -12.93
CA GLY A 280 8.12 -5.25 -13.81
C GLY A 280 8.76 -3.93 -13.38
N GLY A 281 9.72 -3.45 -14.17
CA GLY A 281 10.33 -2.14 -14.03
C GLY A 281 11.73 -2.12 -13.38
N PRO A 282 12.40 -0.97 -13.37
CA PRO A 282 13.78 -0.85 -12.91
C PRO A 282 13.91 -1.12 -11.40
N PHE A 283 14.99 -1.81 -11.03
CA PHE A 283 15.33 -2.09 -9.64
C PHE A 283 16.86 -2.06 -9.50
N VAL A 284 17.41 -0.89 -9.13
CA VAL A 284 18.85 -0.62 -9.21
C VAL A 284 19.66 -1.54 -8.28
N THR A 285 19.09 -1.91 -7.12
CA THR A 285 19.77 -2.74 -6.12
C THR A 285 19.38 -4.22 -6.18
N GLU A 286 18.74 -4.66 -7.26
CA GLU A 286 18.33 -6.05 -7.44
C GLU A 286 19.51 -7.02 -7.33
N LEU A 287 19.26 -8.16 -6.70
CA LEU A 287 20.19 -9.27 -6.55
C LEU A 287 19.64 -10.48 -7.29
N GLU A 288 20.40 -10.91 -8.31
CA GLU A 288 20.16 -12.13 -9.09
C GLU A 288 21.11 -13.27 -8.67
N ASP A 289 21.72 -13.15 -7.50
CA ASP A 289 22.68 -14.10 -6.94
C ASP A 289 22.10 -14.85 -5.72
N GLU A 290 22.91 -15.74 -5.14
CA GLU A 290 22.56 -16.54 -3.95
C GLU A 290 22.14 -15.67 -2.75
N THR A 291 22.64 -14.44 -2.66
CA THR A 291 22.26 -13.52 -1.58
C THR A 291 20.83 -13.06 -1.76
N GLY A 292 20.44 -12.73 -3.00
CA GLY A 292 19.06 -12.40 -3.35
C GLY A 292 18.09 -13.53 -3.03
N ASP A 293 18.46 -14.77 -3.35
CA ASP A 293 17.65 -15.96 -3.05
C ASP A 293 17.55 -16.24 -1.55
N ARG A 294 18.63 -16.02 -0.81
CA ARG A 294 18.67 -16.16 0.64
C ARG A 294 17.78 -15.14 1.35
N ILE A 295 17.85 -13.86 0.95
CA ILE A 295 16.95 -12.81 1.45
C ILE A 295 15.50 -13.16 1.14
N ARG A 296 15.22 -13.62 -0.09
CA ARG A 296 13.86 -14.01 -0.50
C ARG A 296 13.29 -15.14 0.37
N THR A 297 14.11 -16.16 0.66
CA THR A 297 13.70 -17.32 1.45
C THR A 297 13.48 -16.94 2.91
N LEU A 298 14.43 -16.23 3.52
CA LEU A 298 14.36 -15.81 4.92
C LEU A 298 13.19 -14.83 5.17
N GLY A 299 12.98 -13.88 4.26
CA GLY A 299 11.88 -12.91 4.36
C GLY A 299 10.52 -13.43 3.91
N ASN A 300 10.42 -14.70 3.49
CA ASN A 300 9.22 -15.29 2.90
C ASN A 300 8.62 -14.41 1.78
N GLU A 301 9.47 -13.97 0.86
CA GLU A 301 9.15 -12.94 -0.13
C GLU A 301 8.43 -13.52 -1.36
N PHE A 302 7.23 -14.02 -1.11
CA PHE A 302 6.34 -14.63 -2.09
C PHE A 302 4.95 -13.98 -2.04
N GLY A 303 4.30 -13.86 -3.20
CA GLY A 303 2.95 -13.31 -3.27
C GLY A 303 1.95 -14.14 -2.45
N THR A 304 1.20 -13.52 -1.54
CA THR A 304 0.28 -14.22 -0.62
C THR A 304 -0.90 -14.93 -1.31
N THR A 305 -1.26 -14.49 -2.52
CA THR A 305 -2.30 -15.11 -3.35
C THR A 305 -1.70 -15.94 -4.50
N THR A 306 -0.65 -15.44 -5.14
CA THR A 306 -0.12 -16.03 -6.39
C THR A 306 1.07 -16.95 -6.17
N GLY A 307 1.72 -16.91 -5.01
CA GLY A 307 2.97 -17.62 -4.73
C GLY A 307 4.18 -17.11 -5.53
N ARG A 308 4.03 -16.06 -6.37
CA ARG A 308 5.11 -15.59 -7.25
C ARG A 308 6.26 -15.02 -6.41
N PRO A 309 7.53 -15.40 -6.69
CA PRO A 309 8.68 -14.85 -5.99
C PRO A 309 8.80 -13.35 -6.26
N ARG A 310 9.11 -12.59 -5.22
CA ARG A 310 9.42 -11.16 -5.32
C ARG A 310 10.89 -10.98 -5.66
N ARG A 311 11.18 -9.93 -6.42
CA ARG A 311 12.56 -9.49 -6.69
C ARG A 311 13.10 -8.90 -5.40
N CYS A 312 14.32 -9.27 -5.01
CA CYS A 312 14.95 -8.85 -3.76
C CYS A 312 16.24 -8.10 -4.08
N GLY A 313 16.62 -7.17 -3.21
CA GLY A 313 17.79 -6.34 -3.39
C GLY A 313 18.25 -5.69 -2.09
N TRP A 314 19.43 -5.11 -2.09
CA TRP A 314 19.93 -4.37 -0.93
C TRP A 314 19.11 -3.13 -0.62
N PHE A 315 19.26 -2.60 0.60
CA PHE A 315 18.63 -1.32 0.97
C PHE A 315 19.12 -0.20 0.07
N ASP A 316 18.17 0.57 -0.47
CA ASP A 316 18.46 1.68 -1.37
C ASP A 316 18.23 3.02 -0.66
N ALA A 317 19.32 3.59 -0.12
CA ALA A 317 19.22 4.85 0.60
C ALA A 317 19.00 6.04 -0.34
N VAL A 318 19.32 5.94 -1.64
CA VAL A 318 19.02 6.98 -2.63
C VAL A 318 17.51 7.07 -2.84
N ALA A 319 16.87 5.92 -3.05
CA ALA A 319 15.42 5.83 -3.23
C ALA A 319 14.65 6.20 -1.96
N VAL A 320 15.02 5.63 -0.81
CA VAL A 320 14.34 5.89 0.48
C VAL A 320 14.51 7.35 0.92
N ARG A 321 15.69 7.96 0.73
CA ARG A 321 15.86 9.40 1.01
C ARG A 321 14.96 10.27 0.14
N TYR A 322 14.80 9.92 -1.13
CA TYR A 322 13.90 10.63 -2.04
C TYR A 322 12.44 10.52 -1.57
N THR A 323 11.95 9.31 -1.31
CA THR A 323 10.54 9.10 -0.92
C THR A 323 10.22 9.59 0.49
N ALA A 324 11.18 9.52 1.41
CA ALA A 324 11.05 10.09 2.76
C ALA A 324 10.85 11.61 2.71
N ARG A 325 11.66 12.30 1.90
CA ARG A 325 11.53 13.74 1.67
C ARG A 325 10.22 14.10 0.98
N LEU A 326 9.85 13.36 -0.07
CA LEU A 326 8.60 13.56 -0.80
C LEU A 326 7.37 13.41 0.11
N SER A 327 7.40 12.40 1.00
CA SER A 327 6.25 12.05 1.84
C SER A 327 6.18 12.82 3.16
N GLY A 328 7.15 13.70 3.44
CA GLY A 328 7.20 14.46 4.70
C GLY A 328 7.41 13.57 5.93
N VAL A 329 8.21 12.51 5.80
CA VAL A 329 8.43 11.52 6.86
C VAL A 329 9.02 12.18 8.10
N THR A 330 8.40 11.92 9.25
CA THR A 330 8.88 12.39 10.55
C THR A 330 9.75 11.35 11.24
N ARG A 331 9.42 10.05 11.10
CA ARG A 331 10.19 8.91 11.60
C ARG A 331 10.15 7.74 10.63
N LEU A 332 11.25 7.00 10.55
CA LEU A 332 11.29 5.72 9.84
C LEU A 332 10.78 4.59 10.74
N ALA A 333 10.08 3.65 10.11
CA ALA A 333 9.81 2.32 10.66
C ALA A 333 10.58 1.30 9.83
N LEU A 334 11.67 0.77 10.38
CA LEU A 334 12.56 -0.16 9.71
C LEU A 334 12.15 -1.61 10.03
N MET A 335 11.66 -2.30 9.02
CA MET A 335 11.03 -3.61 9.15
C MET A 335 11.96 -4.76 8.72
N MET A 336 11.69 -5.97 9.20
CA MET A 336 12.34 -7.21 8.76
C MET A 336 13.86 -7.23 9.02
N MET A 337 14.31 -6.72 10.18
CA MET A 337 15.74 -6.76 10.52
C MET A 337 16.26 -8.17 10.76
N ASP A 338 15.41 -9.07 11.24
CA ASP A 338 15.68 -10.50 11.44
C ASP A 338 16.21 -11.19 10.18
N VAL A 339 15.74 -10.81 9.00
CA VAL A 339 16.21 -11.36 7.72
C VAL A 339 17.71 -11.11 7.51
N LEU A 340 18.20 -9.93 7.88
CA LEU A 340 19.61 -9.56 7.69
C LEU A 340 20.53 -10.13 8.78
N ALA A 341 19.97 -10.59 9.90
CA ALA A 341 20.72 -11.10 11.04
C ALA A 341 21.61 -12.32 10.72
N HIS A 342 21.26 -13.03 9.64
CA HIS A 342 21.95 -14.25 9.21
C HIS A 342 23.06 -14.00 8.19
N LEU A 343 23.31 -12.75 7.79
CA LEU A 343 24.28 -12.41 6.74
C LEU A 343 25.62 -11.95 7.33
N ASP A 344 26.70 -12.28 6.64
CA ASP A 344 28.05 -11.96 7.08
C ASP A 344 28.44 -10.50 6.81
N GLU A 345 28.01 -10.00 5.66
CA GLU A 345 28.22 -8.63 5.20
C GLU A 345 26.90 -8.09 4.64
N LEU A 346 26.67 -6.81 4.87
CA LEU A 346 25.50 -6.08 4.41
C LEU A 346 25.96 -4.97 3.47
N LYS A 347 25.18 -4.71 2.41
CA LYS A 347 25.43 -3.57 1.53
C LYS A 347 24.27 -2.59 1.60
N ILE A 348 24.61 -1.30 1.62
CA ILE A 348 23.65 -0.20 1.47
C ILE A 348 24.01 0.58 0.22
N CYS A 349 23.05 0.80 -0.69
CA CYS A 349 23.28 1.66 -1.83
C CYS A 349 23.24 3.12 -1.39
N VAL A 350 24.37 3.82 -1.52
CA VAL A 350 24.56 5.20 -1.05
C VAL A 350 24.49 6.24 -2.18
N ALA A 351 24.71 5.80 -3.42
CA ALA A 351 24.69 6.59 -4.63
C ALA A 351 24.45 5.68 -5.84
N TYR A 352 24.11 6.26 -6.99
CA TYR A 352 24.13 5.54 -8.26
C TYR A 352 25.27 6.05 -9.14
N GLU A 353 25.80 5.19 -10.00
CA GLU A 353 26.55 5.59 -11.19
C GLU A 353 25.58 5.58 -12.38
N LEU A 354 25.40 6.73 -13.03
CA LEU A 354 24.62 6.86 -14.27
C LEU A 354 25.53 7.38 -15.37
N ASP A 355 25.74 6.56 -16.40
CA ASP A 355 26.55 6.92 -17.58
C ASP A 355 27.97 7.44 -17.20
N GLY A 356 28.57 6.85 -16.16
CA GLY A 356 29.90 7.21 -15.63
C GLY A 356 29.92 8.31 -14.56
N GLU A 357 28.77 8.94 -14.28
CA GLU A 357 28.67 9.99 -13.26
C GLU A 357 28.04 9.49 -11.95
N ARG A 358 28.64 9.86 -10.82
CA ARG A 358 28.08 9.59 -9.50
C ARG A 358 26.92 10.55 -9.22
N ILE A 359 25.72 10.01 -9.01
CA ILE A 359 24.53 10.76 -8.62
C ILE A 359 23.98 10.31 -7.26
N THR A 360 23.40 11.24 -6.52
CA THR A 360 22.76 10.99 -5.21
C THR A 360 21.27 11.38 -5.20
N ARG A 361 20.75 11.82 -6.35
CA ARG A 361 19.34 12.14 -6.57
C ARG A 361 18.71 11.00 -7.35
N PHE A 362 17.50 10.63 -6.97
CA PHE A 362 16.73 9.60 -7.64
C PHE A 362 16.29 10.08 -9.04
N PRO A 363 16.66 9.38 -10.13
CA PRO A 363 16.21 9.74 -11.47
C PRO A 363 14.69 9.59 -11.65
N GLY A 364 14.07 10.55 -12.33
CA GLY A 364 12.62 10.52 -12.59
C GLY A 364 12.19 9.64 -13.77
N HIS A 365 13.14 9.20 -14.62
CA HIS A 365 12.83 8.43 -15.82
C HIS A 365 13.28 6.97 -15.68
N ALA A 366 12.39 6.02 -15.98
CA ALA A 366 12.67 4.59 -15.84
C ALA A 366 13.91 4.13 -16.65
N ASP A 367 14.13 4.66 -17.85
CA ASP A 367 15.30 4.29 -18.67
C ASP A 367 16.63 4.78 -18.05
N GLN A 368 16.63 5.89 -17.31
CA GLN A 368 17.82 6.33 -16.57
C GLN A 368 18.07 5.38 -15.39
N LEU A 369 17.01 5.02 -14.65
CA LEU A 369 17.10 4.05 -13.56
C LEU A 369 17.64 2.70 -14.04
N ARG A 370 17.27 2.22 -15.25
CA ARG A 370 17.80 0.96 -15.81
C ARG A 370 19.30 1.00 -16.09
N ARG A 371 19.86 2.17 -16.40
CA ARG A 371 21.30 2.34 -16.64
C ARG A 371 22.08 2.66 -15.37
N CYS A 372 21.38 2.97 -14.28
CA CYS A 372 22.01 3.19 -12.99
C CYS A 372 22.65 1.90 -12.48
N LYS A 373 23.88 1.99 -12.00
CA LYS A 373 24.54 0.95 -11.22
C LYS A 373 24.60 1.39 -9.75
N PRO A 374 24.34 0.50 -8.79
CA PRO A 374 24.40 0.85 -7.39
C PRO A 374 25.86 1.03 -6.94
N ILE A 375 26.13 2.11 -6.21
CA ILE A 375 27.38 2.28 -5.47
C ILE A 375 27.10 1.92 -4.01
N TYR A 376 27.71 0.84 -3.56
CA TYR A 376 27.49 0.28 -2.23
C TYR A 376 28.52 0.76 -1.20
N GLU A 377 28.06 0.88 0.03
CA GLU A 377 28.89 0.79 1.22
C GLU A 377 28.68 -0.58 1.86
N THR A 378 29.77 -1.26 2.20
CA THR A 378 29.74 -2.55 2.91
C THR A 378 29.86 -2.32 4.40
N ILE A 379 28.98 -2.96 5.17
CA ILE A 379 28.95 -2.91 6.63
C ILE A 379 29.04 -4.36 7.13
N PRO A 380 29.79 -4.64 8.22
CA PRO A 380 29.76 -5.96 8.84
C PRO A 380 28.33 -6.35 9.25
N GLY A 381 27.92 -7.58 8.93
CA GLY A 381 26.72 -8.17 9.51
C GLY A 381 26.92 -8.45 11.01
N TRP A 382 25.83 -8.63 11.75
CA TRP A 382 25.91 -8.85 13.20
C TRP A 382 25.85 -10.33 13.62
N LYS A 383 25.46 -11.24 12.72
CA LYS A 383 25.50 -12.71 12.90
C LYS A 383 24.88 -13.21 14.22
N GLN A 384 23.87 -12.50 14.72
CA GLN A 384 23.18 -12.81 15.96
C GLN A 384 21.68 -12.71 15.72
N PRO A 385 20.87 -13.73 16.07
CA PRO A 385 19.42 -13.64 15.99
C PRO A 385 18.90 -12.43 16.77
N VAL A 386 17.84 -11.80 16.26
CA VAL A 386 17.21 -10.62 16.87
C VAL A 386 15.71 -10.79 17.08
N ASP A 387 15.16 -11.96 16.73
CA ASP A 387 13.73 -12.29 16.77
C ASP A 387 13.12 -12.20 18.18
N ASP A 388 13.94 -12.38 19.22
CA ASP A 388 13.55 -12.25 20.63
C ASP A 388 13.76 -10.86 21.23
N VAL A 389 14.33 -9.91 20.48
CA VAL A 389 14.55 -8.54 20.96
C VAL A 389 13.21 -7.84 21.20
N ARG A 390 13.07 -7.21 22.39
CA ARG A 390 11.86 -6.45 22.77
C ARG A 390 12.15 -5.00 23.15
N ARG A 391 13.41 -4.65 23.42
CA ARG A 391 13.84 -3.28 23.72
C ARG A 391 15.00 -2.88 22.84
N GLU A 392 15.12 -1.59 22.56
CA GLU A 392 16.20 -1.02 21.76
C GLU A 392 17.60 -1.39 22.30
N GLU A 393 17.73 -1.42 23.63
CA GLU A 393 18.97 -1.74 24.35
C GLU A 393 19.43 -3.19 24.19
N ASP A 394 18.53 -4.09 23.80
CA ASP A 394 18.82 -5.53 23.67
C ASP A 394 19.35 -5.87 22.26
N PHE A 395 19.39 -4.91 21.32
CA PHE A 395 19.93 -5.15 19.98
C PHE A 395 21.46 -5.31 19.99
N PRO A 396 22.00 -6.22 19.16
CA PRO A 396 23.44 -6.28 18.91
C PRO A 396 23.96 -4.95 18.36
N GLU A 397 25.17 -4.56 18.77
CA GLU A 397 25.76 -3.28 18.36
C GLU A 397 25.94 -3.18 16.83
N GLY A 398 26.18 -4.30 16.13
CA GLY A 398 26.21 -4.32 14.67
C GLY A 398 24.86 -4.01 14.01
N ALA A 399 23.75 -4.44 14.63
CA ALA A 399 22.40 -4.12 14.16
C ALA A 399 22.10 -2.63 14.38
N LEU A 400 22.45 -2.08 15.55
CA LEU A 400 22.29 -0.65 15.82
C LEU A 400 23.22 0.22 14.95
N ALA A 401 24.42 -0.26 14.60
CA ALA A 401 25.31 0.42 13.66
C ALA A 401 24.69 0.51 12.26
N TYR A 402 24.02 -0.56 11.81
CA TYR A 402 23.27 -0.56 10.55
C TYR A 402 22.12 0.46 10.58
N VAL A 403 21.34 0.50 11.67
CA VAL A 403 20.26 1.48 11.88
C VAL A 403 20.79 2.91 11.83
N ARG A 404 21.82 3.23 12.62
CA ARG A 404 22.44 4.58 12.63
C ARG A 404 22.98 4.99 11.27
N ARG A 405 23.48 4.02 10.49
CA ARG A 405 23.95 4.31 9.13
C ARG A 405 22.79 4.65 8.19
N ILE A 406 21.66 3.94 8.27
CA ILE A 406 20.42 4.30 7.56
C ILE A 406 19.96 5.70 7.95
N GLU A 407 19.90 6.01 9.25
CA GLU A 407 19.52 7.35 9.75
C GLU A 407 20.40 8.45 9.13
N THR A 408 21.71 8.23 9.08
CA THR A 408 22.68 9.17 8.49
C THR A 408 22.45 9.35 6.99
N LEU A 409 22.21 8.26 6.25
CA LEU A 409 22.09 8.28 4.79
C LEU A 409 20.73 8.82 4.32
N VAL A 410 19.65 8.54 5.07
CA VAL A 410 18.29 9.01 4.77
C VAL A 410 18.06 10.41 5.34
N GLY A 411 18.71 10.74 6.46
CA GLY A 411 18.56 12.02 7.17
C GLY A 411 17.32 12.08 8.06
N ILE A 412 16.73 10.93 8.39
CA ILE A 412 15.50 10.81 9.19
C ILE A 412 15.74 9.77 10.29
N PRO A 413 15.40 10.07 11.56
CA PRO A 413 15.59 9.12 12.66
C PRO A 413 14.65 7.92 12.54
N VAL A 414 15.12 6.77 13.01
CA VAL A 414 14.37 5.52 13.06
C VAL A 414 13.65 5.44 14.40
N GLY A 415 12.32 5.60 14.36
CA GLY A 415 11.45 5.55 15.53
C GLY A 415 10.95 4.14 15.86
N VAL A 416 10.90 3.26 14.86
CA VAL A 416 10.33 1.92 15.00
C VAL A 416 11.23 0.90 14.32
N LEU A 417 11.50 -0.22 14.99
CA LEU A 417 12.22 -1.38 14.48
C LEU A 417 11.29 -2.60 14.51
N SER A 418 11.45 -3.53 13.57
CA SER A 418 10.74 -4.82 13.59
C SER A 418 11.67 -5.98 13.29
N VAL A 419 11.56 -7.03 14.10
CA VAL A 419 12.41 -8.24 14.09
C VAL A 419 11.61 -9.52 13.86
N GLY A 420 10.41 -9.39 13.30
CA GLY A 420 9.57 -10.52 12.91
C GLY A 420 8.13 -10.09 12.61
N PRO A 421 7.22 -11.04 12.35
CA PRO A 421 5.84 -10.75 11.97
C PRO A 421 4.91 -10.40 13.13
N ASP A 422 5.20 -10.85 14.36
CA ASP A 422 4.32 -10.63 15.53
C ASP A 422 4.34 -9.17 16.00
N ARG A 423 3.20 -8.64 16.46
CA ARG A 423 3.07 -7.33 17.12
C ARG A 423 4.13 -7.10 18.20
N ALA A 424 4.41 -8.12 19.03
CA ALA A 424 5.40 -8.03 20.11
C ALA A 424 6.84 -7.88 19.59
N GLN A 425 7.09 -8.23 18.33
CA GLN A 425 8.38 -8.07 17.64
C GLN A 425 8.52 -6.70 16.96
N THR A 426 7.76 -5.70 17.40
CA THR A 426 7.90 -4.29 16.99
C THR A 426 8.37 -3.47 18.19
N ILE A 427 9.53 -2.83 18.04
CA ILE A 427 10.21 -2.08 19.09
C ILE A 427 10.14 -0.59 18.75
N PHE A 428 9.62 0.20 19.69
CA PHE A 428 9.65 1.66 19.65
C PHE A 428 10.97 2.15 20.25
N THR A 429 11.73 2.95 19.50
CA THR A 429 13.02 3.50 19.94
C THR A 429 12.80 4.79 20.72
N LYS A 430 13.84 5.28 21.41
CA LYS A 430 13.80 6.60 22.08
C LYS A 430 13.47 7.75 21.12
N GLN A 431 13.73 7.57 19.82
CA GLN A 431 13.37 8.58 18.82
C GLN A 431 11.85 8.71 18.61
N SER A 432 11.05 7.75 19.08
CA SER A 432 9.59 7.75 18.92
C SER A 432 8.83 8.40 20.06
N ASP A 433 9.49 8.77 21.17
CA ASP A 433 8.84 9.32 22.37
C ASP A 433 7.97 10.56 22.06
N GLU A 434 8.43 11.42 21.17
CA GLU A 434 7.73 12.64 20.74
C GLU A 434 6.44 12.35 19.93
N LEU A 435 6.25 11.12 19.43
CA LEU A 435 5.11 10.75 18.62
C LEU A 435 3.85 10.41 19.45
N ASN A 436 4.00 10.24 20.77
CA ASN A 436 2.91 9.77 21.65
C ASN A 436 2.22 8.49 21.11
N LEU A 437 3.00 7.60 20.53
CA LEU A 437 2.58 6.25 20.11
C LEU A 437 3.14 5.26 21.11
N GLN A 438 2.29 4.38 21.62
CA GLN A 438 2.67 3.34 22.57
C GLN A 438 2.68 1.97 21.88
N PRO A 439 3.47 1.00 22.35
CA PRO A 439 3.28 -0.39 21.97
C PRO A 439 1.89 -0.88 22.43
N ILE A 440 1.29 -1.86 21.74
CA ILE A 440 0.08 -2.52 22.27
C ILE A 440 0.45 -3.26 23.56
N GLY A 441 -0.27 -2.97 24.64
CA GLY A 441 -0.15 -3.68 25.92
C GLY A 441 0.89 -3.10 26.89
N ALA A 442 1.39 -1.89 26.63
CA ALA A 442 2.14 -1.09 27.60
C ALA A 442 1.23 -0.44 28.65
#